data_AF-A0A7C4EC02-F1
#
_entry.id   AF-A0A7C4EC02-F1
#
_cell.length_a   1.000
_cell.length_b   1.000
_cell.length_c   1.000
_cell.angle_alpha   90.00
_cell.angle_beta   90.00
_cell.angle_gamma   90.00
#
_symmetry.space_group_name_H-M   'P 1'
#
loop_
_entity.id
_entity.type
_entity.pdbx_description
1 polymer ?
#
loop_
_entity_poly.entity_id
_entity_poly.type
_entity_poly.pdbx_seq_one_letter_code
_entity_poly.pdbx_strand_id
1 'polypeptide(L)'
;ENDARVKRLAGKIDRVLVDAPCSGSGTLRRNPDLKWRFDENELARVNAVQANVLRAAARLVKSGGRLVYATCSLLATENQEVVESFLAEHPNFTVVPAAQVLQAQGIAIDHAERHAPWFVMLPHLHGTDGFFAAVLERRR
;
A
#
# COMPACT_ATOMS: atom_id res chain seq x y z
N GLU A 1 -13.06 6.44 -11.49
CA GLU A 1 -12.61 7.65 -10.78
C GLU A 1 -13.67 8.74 -10.55
N ASN A 2 -14.83 8.76 -11.23
CA ASN A 2 -15.80 9.87 -11.14
C ASN A 2 -17.15 9.53 -10.48
N ASP A 3 -17.20 8.54 -9.60
CA ASP A 3 -18.45 8.16 -8.92
C ASP A 3 -18.92 9.27 -7.95
N ALA A 4 -20.11 9.80 -8.21
CA ALA A 4 -20.70 10.87 -7.40
C ALA A 4 -20.95 10.46 -5.94
N ARG A 5 -21.18 9.18 -5.67
CA ARG A 5 -21.36 8.64 -4.32
C ARG A 5 -20.05 8.69 -3.54
N VAL A 6 -18.94 8.31 -4.19
CA VAL A 6 -17.60 8.38 -3.60
C VAL A 6 -17.20 9.82 -3.31
N LYS A 7 -17.51 10.76 -4.21
CA LYS A 7 -17.24 12.20 -3.97
C LYS A 7 -17.91 12.74 -2.71
N ARG A 8 -19.13 12.27 -2.37
CA ARG A 8 -19.86 12.68 -1.15
C ARG A 8 -19.21 12.19 0.14
N LEU A 9 -18.29 11.25 0.07
CA LEU A 9 -17.56 10.66 1.21
C LEU A 9 -16.22 11.36 1.49
N ALA A 10 -15.87 12.40 0.72
CA ALA A 10 -14.65 13.17 0.94
C ALA A 10 -14.52 13.64 2.41
N GLY A 11 -13.41 13.29 3.05
CA GLY A 11 -13.12 13.63 4.44
C GLY A 11 -14.02 13.00 5.50
N LYS A 12 -14.78 11.95 5.17
CA LYS A 12 -15.75 11.33 6.10
C LYS A 12 -15.37 9.93 6.57
N ILE A 13 -14.34 9.33 5.96
CA ILE A 13 -14.03 7.92 6.20
C ILE A 13 -12.92 7.77 7.23
N ASP A 14 -13.20 6.97 8.26
CA ASP A 14 -12.26 6.63 9.33
C ASP A 14 -11.03 5.86 8.86
N ARG A 15 -11.27 4.85 8.01
CA ARG A 15 -10.27 3.90 7.53
C ARG A 15 -10.52 3.63 6.05
N VAL A 16 -9.49 3.83 5.24
CA VAL A 16 -9.52 3.55 3.80
C VAL A 16 -8.45 2.53 3.49
N LEU A 17 -8.79 1.48 2.76
CA LEU A 17 -7.86 0.48 2.24
C LEU A 17 -7.76 0.64 0.73
N VAL A 18 -6.54 0.72 0.24
CA VAL A 18 -6.18 0.63 -1.17
C VAL A 18 -5.40 -0.66 -1.35
N ASP A 19 -6.08 -1.68 -1.85
CA ASP A 19 -5.43 -2.85 -2.42
C ASP A 19 -5.16 -2.52 -3.89
N ALA A 20 -3.93 -2.13 -4.19
CA ALA A 20 -3.59 -1.51 -5.46
C ALA A 20 -3.30 -2.57 -6.52
N PRO A 21 -3.72 -2.36 -7.79
CA PRO A 21 -3.26 -3.22 -8.87
C PRO A 21 -1.73 -3.14 -8.95
N CYS A 22 -1.06 -4.29 -9.06
CA CYS A 22 0.40 -4.39 -9.08
C CYS A 22 0.86 -5.49 -10.04
N SER A 23 2.17 -5.59 -10.28
CA SER A 23 2.80 -6.65 -11.07
C SER A 23 2.55 -8.06 -10.54
N GLY A 24 2.26 -8.19 -9.25
CA GLY A 24 2.11 -9.47 -8.58
C GLY A 24 3.44 -10.22 -8.42
N SER A 25 4.59 -9.52 -8.48
CA SER A 25 5.93 -10.09 -8.35
C SER A 25 6.16 -10.88 -7.04
N GLY A 26 5.39 -10.59 -5.98
CA GLY A 26 5.39 -11.35 -4.74
C GLY A 26 4.69 -12.71 -4.84
N THR A 27 3.91 -12.95 -5.90
CA THR A 27 3.07 -14.14 -6.09
C THR A 27 3.58 -15.13 -7.14
N LEU A 28 4.80 -14.94 -7.65
CA LEU A 28 5.38 -15.77 -8.72
C LEU A 28 5.35 -17.28 -8.46
N ARG A 29 5.40 -17.70 -7.19
CA ARG A 29 5.28 -19.11 -6.79
C ARG A 29 3.93 -19.72 -7.20
N ARG A 30 2.85 -18.95 -7.13
CA ARG A 30 1.49 -19.36 -7.51
C ARG A 30 1.13 -18.99 -8.95
N ASN A 31 1.75 -17.91 -9.47
CA ASN A 31 1.50 -17.37 -10.81
C ASN A 31 2.83 -17.22 -11.59
N PRO A 32 3.46 -18.33 -11.99
CA PRO A 32 4.81 -18.29 -12.59
C PRO A 32 4.85 -17.68 -13.99
N ASP A 33 3.70 -17.49 -14.66
CA ASP A 33 3.58 -16.85 -15.97
C ASP A 33 3.78 -15.33 -15.90
N LEU A 34 3.53 -14.70 -14.75
CA LEU A 34 3.69 -13.26 -14.55
C LEU A 34 5.10 -12.76 -14.88
N LYS A 35 6.14 -13.61 -14.68
CA LYS A 35 7.53 -13.28 -15.02
C LYS A 35 7.77 -12.97 -16.51
N TRP A 36 6.86 -13.40 -17.39
CA TRP A 36 6.96 -13.20 -18.84
C TRP A 36 5.95 -12.19 -19.38
N ARG A 37 4.87 -11.95 -18.63
CA ARG A 37 3.74 -11.11 -19.07
C ARG A 37 3.89 -9.65 -18.66
N PHE A 38 4.81 -9.37 -17.76
CA PHE A 38 4.99 -8.06 -17.18
C PHE A 38 6.29 -7.44 -17.69
N ASP A 39 6.16 -6.37 -18.48
CA ASP A 39 7.28 -5.62 -19.04
C ASP A 39 7.38 -4.21 -18.41
N GLU A 40 8.39 -3.44 -18.83
CA GLU A 40 8.64 -2.10 -18.30
C GLU A 40 7.51 -1.11 -18.62
N ASN A 41 6.84 -1.26 -19.76
CA ASN A 41 5.73 -0.38 -20.15
C ASN A 41 4.51 -0.64 -19.27
N GLU A 42 4.20 -1.91 -19.02
CA GLU A 42 3.12 -2.31 -18.14
C GLU A 42 3.40 -1.91 -16.69
N LEU A 43 4.65 -2.03 -16.23
CA LEU A 43 5.07 -1.53 -14.92
C LEU A 43 4.83 -0.03 -14.78
N ALA A 44 5.29 0.77 -15.74
CA ALA A 44 5.07 2.22 -15.72
C ALA A 44 3.57 2.56 -15.71
N ARG A 45 2.76 1.85 -16.51
CA ARG A 45 1.30 2.03 -16.55
C ARG A 45 0.65 1.71 -15.20
N VAL A 46 1.03 0.60 -14.59
CA VAL A 46 0.50 0.15 -13.30
C VAL A 46 0.90 1.11 -12.18
N ASN A 47 2.15 1.58 -12.13
CA ASN A 47 2.60 2.57 -11.15
C ASN A 47 1.80 3.87 -11.24
N ALA A 48 1.51 4.34 -12.46
CA ALA A 48 0.67 5.52 -12.66
C ALA A 48 -0.75 5.31 -12.12
N VAL A 49 -1.33 4.11 -12.31
CA VAL A 49 -2.65 3.76 -11.76
C VAL A 49 -2.59 3.70 -10.23
N GLN A 50 -1.57 3.06 -9.63
CA GLN A 50 -1.38 2.99 -8.18
C GLN A 50 -1.35 4.38 -7.56
N ALA A 51 -0.55 5.29 -8.11
CA ALA A 51 -0.44 6.66 -7.63
C ALA A 51 -1.77 7.42 -7.73
N ASN A 52 -2.51 7.26 -8.84
CA ASN A 52 -3.82 7.89 -9.02
C ASN A 52 -4.85 7.37 -8.02
N VAL A 53 -4.92 6.05 -7.81
CA VAL A 53 -5.83 5.41 -6.85
C VAL A 53 -5.50 5.84 -5.42
N LEU A 54 -4.21 5.88 -5.06
CA LEU A 54 -3.77 6.32 -3.74
C LEU A 54 -4.16 7.79 -3.48
N ARG A 55 -3.91 8.68 -4.43
CA ARG A 55 -4.33 10.10 -4.35
C ARG A 55 -5.86 10.24 -4.24
N ALA A 56 -6.61 9.48 -5.01
CA ALA A 56 -8.08 9.50 -4.95
C ALA A 56 -8.61 9.03 -3.59
N ALA A 57 -8.05 7.93 -3.07
CA ALA A 57 -8.42 7.35 -1.78
C ALA A 57 -8.10 8.28 -0.60
N ALA A 58 -6.95 8.96 -0.64
CA ALA A 58 -6.55 9.92 0.40
C ALA A 58 -7.57 11.03 0.66
N ARG A 59 -8.30 11.46 -0.37
CA ARG A 59 -9.35 12.49 -0.25
C ARG A 59 -10.54 12.04 0.61
N LEU A 60 -10.77 10.75 0.75
CA LEU A 60 -11.88 10.19 1.52
C LEU A 60 -11.59 10.16 3.02
N VAL A 61 -10.30 10.13 3.39
CA VAL A 61 -9.83 9.96 4.76
C VAL A 61 -10.16 11.21 5.57
N LYS A 62 -10.86 11.04 6.69
CA LYS A 62 -11.14 12.13 7.63
C LYS A 62 -9.89 12.57 8.41
N SER A 63 -9.94 13.73 9.06
CA SER A 63 -8.85 14.17 9.96
C SER A 63 -8.66 13.15 11.09
N GLY A 64 -7.42 12.72 11.36
CA GLY A 64 -7.11 11.61 12.27
C GLY A 64 -7.51 10.21 11.77
N GLY A 65 -7.95 10.09 10.52
CA GLY A 65 -8.25 8.81 9.86
C GLY A 65 -6.99 8.14 9.30
N ARG A 66 -7.11 6.85 8.95
CA ARG A 66 -6.00 6.07 8.35
C ARG A 66 -6.28 5.66 6.91
N LEU A 67 -5.21 5.62 6.14
CA LEU A 67 -5.14 5.11 4.78
C LEU A 67 -4.11 3.97 4.76
N VAL A 68 -4.53 2.78 4.35
CA VAL A 68 -3.63 1.65 4.16
C VAL A 68 -3.46 1.43 2.67
N TYR A 69 -2.22 1.49 2.20
CA TYR A 69 -1.84 1.11 0.84
C TYR A 69 -1.22 -0.28 0.88
N ALA A 70 -1.65 -1.20 0.02
CA ALA A 70 -1.16 -2.57 -0.03
C ALA A 70 -0.98 -3.06 -1.46
N THR A 71 0.02 -3.93 -1.66
CA THR A 71 0.27 -4.63 -2.92
C THR A 71 0.68 -6.08 -2.66
N CYS A 72 0.58 -6.92 -3.69
CA CYS A 72 1.22 -8.24 -3.74
C CYS A 72 2.51 -8.24 -4.58
N SER A 73 3.24 -7.11 -4.58
CA SER A 73 4.53 -6.94 -5.24
C SER A 73 5.66 -6.78 -4.23
N LEU A 74 6.87 -7.19 -4.62
CA LEU A 74 8.12 -6.96 -3.89
C LEU A 74 8.98 -5.84 -4.51
N LEU A 75 8.52 -5.19 -5.59
CA LEU A 75 9.26 -4.12 -6.26
C LEU A 75 9.15 -2.80 -5.50
N ALA A 76 10.28 -2.13 -5.26
CA ALA A 76 10.31 -0.83 -4.58
C ALA A 76 9.53 0.25 -5.33
N THR A 77 9.59 0.22 -6.66
CA THR A 77 8.89 1.12 -7.59
C THR A 77 7.37 1.05 -7.49
N GLU A 78 6.82 -0.03 -6.95
CA GLU A 78 5.38 -0.23 -6.72
C GLU A 78 4.98 0.01 -5.24
N ASN A 79 5.97 0.18 -4.36
CA ASN A 79 5.81 0.10 -2.93
C ASN A 79 6.33 1.37 -2.25
N GLN A 80 7.56 1.34 -1.75
CA GLN A 80 8.17 2.44 -1.01
C GLN A 80 8.16 3.73 -1.83
N GLU A 81 8.56 3.67 -3.11
CA GLU A 81 8.68 4.85 -3.96
C GLU A 81 7.31 5.52 -4.21
N VAL A 82 6.24 4.73 -4.38
CA VAL A 82 4.87 5.25 -4.54
C VAL A 82 4.42 5.96 -3.27
N VAL A 83 4.65 5.36 -2.11
CA VAL A 83 4.24 5.91 -0.82
C VAL A 83 5.06 7.14 -0.46
N GLU A 84 6.36 7.14 -0.72
CA GLU A 84 7.27 8.26 -0.47
C GLU A 84 6.93 9.46 -1.37
N SER A 85 6.68 9.22 -2.66
CA SER A 85 6.20 10.24 -3.59
C SER A 85 4.86 10.83 -3.13
N PHE A 86 3.92 9.98 -2.71
CA PHE A 86 2.64 10.43 -2.17
C PHE A 86 2.82 11.32 -0.92
N LEU A 87 3.67 10.91 0.03
CA LEU A 87 3.93 11.66 1.26
C LEU A 87 4.60 13.02 1.00
N ALA A 88 5.46 13.11 -0.01
CA ALA A 88 6.05 14.38 -0.44
C ALA A 88 4.99 15.36 -0.98
N GLU A 89 3.99 14.85 -1.70
CA GLU A 89 2.87 15.64 -2.25
C GLU A 89 1.76 15.95 -1.22
N HIS A 90 1.64 15.13 -0.18
CA HIS A 90 0.55 15.19 0.80
C HIS A 90 1.11 15.37 2.22
N PRO A 91 1.62 16.57 2.55
CA PRO A 91 2.28 16.80 3.83
C PRO A 91 1.34 16.67 5.03
N ASN A 92 0.02 16.59 4.82
CA ASN A 92 -0.97 16.31 5.86
C ASN A 92 -1.09 14.82 6.21
N PHE A 93 -0.36 13.93 5.56
CA PHE A 93 -0.24 12.52 5.93
C PHE A 93 1.12 12.23 6.56
N THR A 94 1.14 11.22 7.43
CA THR A 94 2.36 10.69 8.04
C THR A 94 2.32 9.17 8.07
N VAL A 95 3.48 8.53 7.97
CA VAL A 95 3.57 7.08 8.15
C VAL A 95 3.37 6.70 9.61
N VAL A 96 2.63 5.63 9.86
CA VAL A 96 2.54 4.95 11.14
C VAL A 96 3.25 3.60 11.00
N PRO A 97 4.26 3.30 11.83
CA PRO A 97 4.96 2.01 11.74
C PRO A 97 3.99 0.83 11.82
N ALA A 98 3.98 -0.01 10.79
CA ALA A 98 3.01 -1.10 10.70
C ALA A 98 3.14 -2.11 11.84
N ALA A 99 4.38 -2.38 12.29
CA ALA A 99 4.64 -3.23 13.45
C ALA A 99 3.91 -2.74 14.71
N GLN A 100 3.92 -1.42 14.98
CA GLN A 100 3.20 -0.85 16.12
C GLN A 100 1.69 -1.04 15.99
N VAL A 101 1.15 -0.89 14.77
CA VAL A 101 -0.29 -1.10 14.51
C VAL A 101 -0.67 -2.56 14.78
N LEU A 102 0.12 -3.52 14.32
CA LEU A 102 -0.14 -4.95 14.52
C LEU A 102 -0.01 -5.34 16.00
N GLN A 103 1.05 -4.87 16.66
CA GLN A 103 1.31 -5.16 18.06
C GLN A 103 0.20 -4.61 18.98
N ALA A 104 -0.32 -3.41 18.67
CA ALA A 104 -1.48 -2.84 19.37
C ALA A 104 -2.78 -3.66 19.20
N GLN A 105 -2.82 -4.60 18.23
CA GLN A 105 -3.92 -5.55 18.05
C GLN A 105 -3.59 -6.96 18.60
N GLY A 106 -2.45 -7.12 19.29
CA GLY A 106 -2.00 -8.42 19.79
C GLY A 106 -1.52 -9.37 18.68
N ILE A 107 -1.20 -8.85 17.50
CA ILE A 107 -0.72 -9.65 16.36
C ILE A 107 0.81 -9.65 16.39
N ALA A 108 1.39 -10.83 16.60
CA ALA A 108 2.84 -11.06 16.53
C ALA A 108 3.21 -11.63 15.15
N ILE A 109 4.17 -11.01 14.49
CA ILE A 109 4.76 -11.50 13.23
C ILE A 109 6.27 -11.45 13.39
N ASP A 110 6.93 -12.58 13.17
CA ASP A 110 8.38 -12.66 13.20
C ASP A 110 8.98 -11.68 12.18
N HIS A 111 10.05 -11.00 12.57
CA HIS A 111 10.73 -10.01 11.72
C HIS A 111 9.85 -8.84 11.23
N ALA A 112 8.72 -8.54 11.89
CA ALA A 112 7.82 -7.44 11.51
C ALA A 112 8.51 -6.06 11.37
N GLU A 113 9.59 -5.82 12.12
CA GLU A 113 10.34 -4.56 12.09
C GLU A 113 11.47 -4.55 11.05
N ARG A 114 11.75 -5.67 10.36
CA ARG A 114 12.87 -5.79 9.40
C ARG A 114 12.82 -4.75 8.29
N HIS A 115 11.60 -4.37 7.88
CA HIS A 115 11.34 -3.39 6.84
C HIS A 115 10.59 -2.16 7.36
N ALA A 116 10.71 -1.87 8.67
CA ALA A 116 10.08 -0.72 9.27
C ALA A 116 10.39 0.58 8.48
N PRO A 117 9.41 1.50 8.32
CA PRO A 117 8.09 1.50 8.95
C PRO A 117 7.05 0.64 8.22
N TRP A 118 7.42 -0.05 7.14
CA TRP A 118 6.53 -0.79 6.27
C TRP A 118 6.21 -2.18 6.80
N PHE A 119 5.04 -2.70 6.41
CA PHE A 119 4.74 -4.12 6.52
C PHE A 119 5.23 -4.83 5.26
N VAL A 120 6.08 -5.84 5.42
CA VAL A 120 6.56 -6.66 4.30
C VAL A 120 6.48 -8.13 4.68
N MET A 121 5.85 -8.93 3.83
CA MET A 121 5.95 -10.38 3.91
C MET A 121 6.91 -10.92 2.84
N LEU A 122 7.75 -11.88 3.23
CA LEU A 122 8.71 -12.53 2.36
C LEU A 122 8.51 -14.05 2.43
N PRO A 123 8.47 -14.76 1.28
CA PRO A 123 8.20 -16.20 1.28
C PRO A 123 9.18 -17.04 2.11
N HIS A 124 10.46 -16.69 2.07
CA HIS A 124 11.51 -17.44 2.78
C HIS A 124 11.53 -17.19 4.29
N LEU A 125 10.82 -16.17 4.80
CA LEU A 125 10.73 -15.89 6.24
C LEU A 125 9.41 -16.34 6.83
N HIS A 126 8.30 -16.04 6.13
CA HIS A 126 6.97 -16.19 6.72
C HIS A 126 6.18 -17.38 6.13
N GLY A 127 6.74 -18.10 5.15
CA GLY A 127 6.04 -19.21 4.50
C GLY A 127 4.80 -18.80 3.69
N THR A 128 4.67 -17.51 3.36
CA THR A 128 3.59 -16.94 2.55
C THR A 128 4.07 -16.53 1.17
N ASP A 129 3.24 -15.87 0.38
CA ASP A 129 3.73 -15.08 -0.76
C ASP A 129 4.29 -13.73 -0.28
N GLY A 130 4.85 -12.96 -1.21
CA GLY A 130 5.38 -11.62 -0.98
C GLY A 130 4.30 -10.54 -0.99
N PHE A 131 4.26 -9.71 0.04
CA PHE A 131 3.29 -8.61 0.17
C PHE A 131 3.93 -7.38 0.78
N PHE A 132 3.36 -6.23 0.47
CA PHE A 132 3.73 -4.94 1.04
C PHE A 132 2.49 -4.21 1.55
N ALA A 133 2.61 -3.52 2.69
CA ALA A 133 1.63 -2.51 3.08
C ALA A 133 2.26 -1.33 3.82
N ALA A 134 1.70 -0.14 3.61
CA ALA A 134 2.02 1.07 4.33
C ALA A 134 0.78 1.61 5.04
N VAL A 135 0.92 1.93 6.33
CA VAL A 135 -0.14 2.58 7.11
C VAL A 135 0.15 4.06 7.20
N LEU A 136 -0.75 4.88 6.68
CA LEU A 136 -0.67 6.33 6.69
C LEU A 136 -1.78 6.90 7.56
N GLU A 137 -1.51 7.97 8.28
CA GLU A 137 -2.49 8.70 9.09
C GLU A 137 -2.58 10.13 8.62
N ARG A 138 -3.81 10.63 8.42
CA ARG A 138 -4.06 12.03 8.14
C ARG A 138 -3.99 12.81 9.45
N ARG A 139 -3.11 13.81 9.53
CA ARG A 139 -2.97 14.66 10.72
C ARG A 139 -4.31 15.31 11.10
N ARG A 140 -4.51 15.50 12.41
CA ARG A 140 -5.72 16.09 13.00
C ARG A 140 -5.89 17.56 12.65
#